data_AF-A0A7X3ZIJ2-F1
#
_entry.id   AF-A0A7X3ZIJ2-F1
#
_cell.length_a   1.000
_cell.length_b   1.000
_cell.length_c   1.000
_cell.angle_alpha   90.00
_cell.angle_beta   90.00
_cell.angle_gamma   90.00
#
_symmetry.space_group_name_H-M   'P 1'
#
loop_
_entity.id
_entity.type
_entity.pdbx_description
1 polymer ?
#
loop_
_entity_poly.entity_id
_entity_poly.type
_entity_poly.pdbx_seq_one_letter_code
_entity_poly.pdbx_strand_id
1 'polypeptide(L)'
;MNVIDERLLPNGRRDYFDPSPHLRHIENHIQSIINGVVKRCRNASSNRVQSRKVQTLLEHMDSAYSLAGAGYLNAKDSKALVAEALKRLQELEENMNEENLNCQPNGKKLVELKRKLNGFKPKRGRPSLENVCSREVVTYQRIFRALTELCNSPSTAREMIEGVLRSA
;
A
#
# COMPACT_ATOMS: atom_id res chain seq x y z
N MET A 1 -0.20 -4.07 55.14
CA MET A 1 -0.54 -5.12 56.12
C MET A 1 -2.05 -5.32 55.99
N ASN A 2 -2.47 -6.23 55.11
CA ASN A 2 -3.89 -6.41 54.79
C ASN A 2 -4.46 -7.40 55.81
N VAL A 3 -5.42 -6.95 56.61
CA VAL A 3 -6.17 -7.79 57.53
C VAL A 3 -7.10 -8.65 56.68
N ILE A 4 -6.82 -9.94 56.63
CA ILE A 4 -7.70 -10.94 56.02
C ILE A 4 -8.74 -11.30 57.08
N ASP A 5 -10.01 -11.03 56.80
CA ASP A 5 -11.15 -11.38 57.64
C ASP A 5 -11.15 -12.89 57.93
N GLU A 6 -11.30 -13.31 59.19
CA GLU A 6 -11.33 -14.72 59.63
C GLU A 6 -12.47 -15.53 59.00
N ARG A 7 -13.48 -14.87 58.42
CA ARG A 7 -14.52 -15.53 57.61
C ARG A 7 -14.03 -16.01 56.23
N LEU A 8 -12.80 -15.65 55.84
CA LEU A 8 -12.09 -16.17 54.66
C LEU A 8 -11.17 -17.36 55.00
N LEU A 9 -11.36 -18.01 56.15
CA LEU A 9 -10.75 -19.32 56.38
C LEU A 9 -11.47 -20.35 55.49
N PRO A 10 -10.75 -21.05 54.60
CA PRO A 10 -11.36 -22.06 53.75
C PRO A 10 -11.83 -23.20 54.65
N ASN A 11 -13.16 -23.34 54.78
CA ASN A 11 -13.75 -24.56 55.31
C ASN A 11 -13.12 -25.72 54.54
N GLY A 12 -12.50 -26.65 55.27
CA GLY A 12 -11.73 -27.79 54.78
C GLY A 12 -12.57 -28.86 54.07
N ARG A 13 -13.53 -28.47 53.23
CA ARG A 13 -14.17 -29.32 52.23
C ARG A 13 -13.73 -28.87 50.85
N ARG A 14 -12.81 -29.66 50.32
CA ARG A 14 -12.27 -29.59 48.96
C ARG A 14 -13.28 -30.12 47.92
N ASP A 15 -14.56 -29.84 48.13
CA ASP A 15 -15.67 -30.31 47.30
C ASP A 15 -16.24 -29.11 46.56
N TYR A 16 -15.86 -28.96 45.28
CA TYR A 16 -16.47 -28.06 44.30
C TYR A 16 -16.72 -26.63 44.79
N PHE A 17 -15.67 -25.80 44.78
CA PHE A 17 -15.87 -24.34 44.82
C PHE A 17 -16.50 -23.93 43.48
N ASP A 18 -17.81 -24.12 43.35
CA ASP A 18 -18.57 -23.67 42.20
C ASP A 18 -18.53 -22.14 42.24
N PRO A 19 -17.92 -21.46 41.24
CA PRO A 19 -17.78 -20.02 41.28
C PRO A 19 -19.15 -19.38 41.45
N SER A 20 -19.24 -18.42 42.39
CA SER A 20 -20.51 -17.78 42.70
C SER A 20 -21.13 -17.23 41.42
N PRO A 21 -22.47 -17.28 41.26
CA PRO A 21 -23.14 -16.73 40.07
C PRO A 21 -22.75 -15.27 39.79
N HIS A 22 -22.42 -14.51 40.85
CA HIS A 22 -21.91 -13.15 40.76
C HIS A 22 -20.52 -13.08 40.10
N LEU A 23 -19.59 -13.99 40.45
CA LEU A 23 -18.28 -14.07 39.82
C LEU A 23 -18.41 -14.43 38.33
N ARG A 24 -19.22 -15.44 37.99
CA ARG A 24 -19.51 -15.80 36.59
C ARG A 24 -20.11 -14.64 35.79
N HIS A 25 -20.99 -13.84 36.40
CA HIS A 25 -21.59 -12.67 35.74
C HIS A 25 -20.54 -11.58 35.45
N ILE A 26 -19.62 -11.34 36.39
CA ILE A 26 -18.52 -10.39 36.20
C ILE A 26 -17.56 -10.89 35.12
N GLU A 27 -17.17 -12.17 35.14
CA GLU A 27 -16.32 -12.79 34.12
C GLU A 27 -16.94 -12.67 32.72
N ASN A 28 -18.24 -12.97 32.58
CA ASN A 28 -18.96 -12.83 31.32
C ASN A 28 -18.96 -11.37 30.81
N HIS A 29 -19.14 -10.41 31.72
CA HIS A 29 -19.14 -8.99 31.35
C HIS A 29 -17.75 -8.53 30.90
N ILE A 30 -16.71 -8.89 31.66
CA ILE A 30 -15.31 -8.61 31.33
C ILE A 30 -14.94 -9.27 30.00
N GLN A 31 -15.34 -10.52 29.78
CA GLN A 31 -15.06 -11.25 28.54
C GLN A 31 -15.72 -10.56 27.34
N SER A 32 -16.93 -10.05 27.48
CA SER A 32 -17.62 -9.28 26.43
C SER A 32 -16.86 -7.99 26.08
N ILE A 33 -16.40 -7.25 27.10
CA ILE A 33 -15.59 -6.05 26.91
C ILE A 33 -14.26 -6.39 26.23
N ILE A 34 -13.55 -7.41 26.72
CA ILE A 34 -12.27 -7.87 26.16
C ILE A 34 -12.45 -8.29 24.69
N ASN A 35 -13.48 -9.09 24.38
CA ASN A 35 -13.78 -9.50 23.01
C ASN A 35 -14.06 -8.28 22.11
N GLY A 36 -14.77 -7.28 22.62
CA GLY A 36 -15.01 -6.01 21.93
C GLY A 36 -13.73 -5.21 21.66
N VAL A 37 -12.80 -5.15 22.62
CA VAL A 37 -11.49 -4.50 22.44
C VAL A 37 -10.64 -5.28 21.44
N VAL A 38 -10.53 -6.60 21.57
CA VAL A 38 -9.76 -7.45 20.64
C VAL A 38 -10.26 -7.32 19.21
N LYS A 39 -11.59 -7.32 19.01
CA LYS A 39 -12.20 -7.12 17.68
C LYS A 39 -11.80 -5.76 17.08
N ARG A 40 -11.89 -4.68 17.87
CA ARG A 40 -11.47 -3.34 17.43
C ARG A 40 -9.98 -3.27 17.09
N CYS A 41 -9.13 -3.85 17.93
CA CYS A 41 -7.68 -3.90 17.69
C CYS A 41 -7.33 -4.68 16.41
N ARG A 42 -7.96 -5.85 16.20
CA ARG A 42 -7.77 -6.65 14.98
C ARG A 42 -8.21 -5.89 13.73
N ASN A 43 -9.38 -5.26 13.78
CA ASN A 43 -9.88 -4.44 12.67
C ASN A 43 -8.96 -3.25 12.38
N ALA A 44 -8.53 -2.51 13.42
CA ALA A 44 -7.62 -1.38 13.26
C ALA A 44 -6.26 -1.81 12.68
N SER A 45 -5.72 -2.94 13.14
CA SER A 45 -4.47 -3.50 12.60
C SER A 45 -4.60 -3.89 11.13
N SER A 46 -5.67 -4.64 10.78
CA SER A 46 -5.97 -5.02 9.40
C SER A 46 -6.09 -3.80 8.48
N ASN A 47 -6.84 -2.79 8.92
CA ASN A 47 -7.04 -1.55 8.16
C ASN A 47 -5.73 -0.79 7.93
N ARG A 48 -4.82 -0.74 8.91
CA ARG A 48 -3.50 -0.11 8.76
C ARG A 48 -2.64 -0.85 7.75
N VAL A 49 -2.62 -2.19 7.79
CA VAL A 49 -1.85 -3.00 6.85
C VAL A 49 -2.38 -2.80 5.43
N GLN A 50 -3.71 -2.84 5.25
CA GLN A 50 -4.33 -2.60 3.96
C GLN A 50 -4.06 -1.18 3.45
N SER A 51 -4.20 -0.16 4.30
CA SER A 51 -3.89 1.22 3.93
C SER A 51 -2.43 1.41 3.50
N ARG A 52 -1.47 0.74 4.15
CA ARG A 52 -0.07 0.79 3.74
C ARG A 52 0.14 0.16 2.36
N LYS A 53 -0.46 -1.01 2.11
CA LYS A 53 -0.38 -1.67 0.80
C LYS A 53 -0.93 -0.78 -0.32
N VAL A 54 -2.09 -0.15 -0.09
CA VAL A 54 -2.70 0.79 -1.04
C VAL A 54 -1.76 1.98 -1.29
N GLN A 55 -1.21 2.58 -0.22
CA GLN A 55 -0.30 3.71 -0.35
C GLN A 55 0.95 3.36 -1.17
N THR A 56 1.58 2.21 -0.93
CA THR A 56 2.73 1.74 -1.70
C THR A 56 2.39 1.51 -3.18
N LEU A 57 1.21 0.96 -3.48
CA LEU A 57 0.76 0.80 -4.87
C LEU A 57 0.53 2.15 -5.56
N LEU A 58 -0.07 3.12 -4.87
CA LEU A 58 -0.26 4.48 -5.40
C LEU A 58 1.08 5.16 -5.71
N GLU A 59 2.05 5.05 -4.82
CA GLU A 59 3.42 5.57 -5.02
C GLU A 59 4.10 4.93 -6.22
N HIS A 60 3.94 3.61 -6.39
CA HIS A 60 4.46 2.91 -7.56
C HIS A 60 3.80 3.40 -8.86
N MET A 61 2.48 3.60 -8.87
CA MET A 61 1.77 4.10 -10.05
C MET A 61 2.12 5.56 -10.39
N ASP A 62 2.30 6.41 -9.38
CA ASP A 62 2.75 7.80 -9.57
C ASP A 62 4.20 7.85 -10.12
N SER A 63 5.05 6.95 -9.65
CA SER A 63 6.41 6.78 -10.17
C SER A 63 6.40 6.29 -11.62
N ALA A 64 5.52 5.36 -11.98
CA ALA A 64 5.35 4.89 -13.36
C ALA A 64 4.87 6.02 -14.29
N TYR A 65 3.88 6.80 -13.85
CA TYR A 65 3.40 7.98 -14.59
C TYR A 65 4.53 9.01 -14.81
N SER A 66 5.29 9.28 -13.75
CA SER A 66 6.40 10.22 -13.78
C SER A 66 7.51 9.77 -14.72
N LEU A 67 7.87 8.48 -14.71
CA LEU A 67 8.84 7.89 -15.64
C LEU A 67 8.35 7.95 -17.10
N ALA A 68 7.07 7.60 -17.33
CA ALA A 68 6.47 7.67 -18.66
C ALA A 68 6.44 9.11 -19.21
N GLY A 69 6.21 10.10 -18.34
CA GLY A 69 6.16 11.54 -18.67
C GLY A 69 7.52 12.23 -18.79
N ALA A 70 8.57 11.67 -18.20
CA ALA A 70 9.93 12.21 -18.30
C ALA A 70 10.45 12.23 -19.74
N GLY A 71 9.96 11.31 -20.58
CA GLY A 71 10.27 11.28 -22.01
C GLY A 71 11.58 10.58 -22.33
N TYR A 72 12.07 9.69 -21.46
CA TYR A 72 13.22 8.82 -21.74
C TYR A 72 12.87 7.64 -22.65
N LEU A 73 11.62 7.20 -22.58
CA LEU A 73 11.10 6.05 -23.32
C LEU A 73 10.41 6.48 -24.62
N ASN A 74 10.30 5.53 -25.55
CA ASN A 74 9.49 5.70 -26.75
C ASN A 74 8.00 5.74 -26.41
N ALA A 75 7.21 6.40 -27.26
CA ALA A 75 5.77 6.53 -27.04
C ALA A 75 5.05 5.17 -26.88
N LYS A 76 5.54 4.10 -27.52
CA LYS A 76 5.03 2.74 -27.36
C LYS A 76 5.29 2.21 -25.95
N ASP A 77 6.50 2.35 -25.46
CA ASP A 77 6.94 1.81 -24.17
C ASP A 77 6.34 2.61 -23.01
N SER A 78 6.30 3.95 -23.12
CA SER A 78 5.59 4.81 -22.14
C SER A 78 4.10 4.45 -22.03
N LYS A 79 3.44 4.15 -23.16
CA LYS A 79 2.03 3.71 -23.16
C LYS A 79 1.87 2.34 -22.52
N ALA A 80 2.78 1.40 -22.79
CA ALA A 80 2.74 0.07 -22.18
C ALA A 80 2.88 0.16 -20.66
N LEU A 81 3.82 0.97 -20.17
CA LEU A 81 4.02 1.20 -18.74
C LEU A 81 2.78 1.80 -18.06
N VAL A 82 2.14 2.78 -18.70
CA VAL A 82 0.91 3.41 -18.19
C VAL A 82 -0.29 2.45 -18.25
N ALA A 83 -0.40 1.64 -19.29
CA ALA A 83 -1.46 0.63 -19.41
C ALA A 83 -1.33 -0.45 -18.33
N GLU A 84 -0.11 -0.89 -18.03
CA GLU A 84 0.14 -1.81 -16.92
C GLU A 84 -0.22 -1.17 -15.58
N ALA A 85 0.16 0.09 -15.37
CA ALA A 85 -0.22 0.84 -14.17
C ALA A 85 -1.74 0.96 -14.00
N LEU A 86 -2.47 1.23 -15.09
CA LEU A 86 -3.94 1.26 -15.10
C LEU A 86 -4.55 -0.11 -14.76
N LYS A 87 -4.00 -1.20 -15.32
CA LYS A 87 -4.47 -2.55 -15.02
C LYS A 87 -4.32 -2.88 -13.54
N ARG A 88 -3.16 -2.60 -12.94
CA ARG A 88 -2.91 -2.79 -11.51
C ARG A 88 -3.82 -1.93 -10.64
N LEU A 89 -4.15 -0.71 -11.10
CA LEU A 89 -5.08 0.18 -10.40
C LEU A 89 -6.50 -0.39 -10.43
N GLN A 90 -6.95 -0.94 -11.57
CA GLN A 90 -8.24 -1.61 -11.68
C GLN A 90 -8.31 -2.85 -10.79
N GLU A 91 -7.28 -3.70 -10.78
CA GLU A 91 -7.20 -4.84 -9.87
C GLU A 91 -7.26 -4.40 -8.39
N LEU A 92 -6.66 -3.25 -8.05
CA LEU A 92 -6.76 -2.69 -6.70
C LEU A 92 -8.18 -2.22 -6.38
N GLU A 93 -8.88 -1.59 -7.32
CA GLU A 93 -10.28 -1.19 -7.16
C GLU A 93 -11.19 -2.40 -6.95
N GLU A 94 -11.04 -3.46 -7.75
CA GLU A 94 -11.82 -4.70 -7.64
C GLU A 94 -11.59 -5.42 -6.30
N ASN A 95 -10.36 -5.38 -5.78
CA ASN A 95 -10.01 -5.99 -4.50
C ASN A 95 -10.39 -5.13 -3.28
N MET A 96 -10.79 -3.87 -3.48
CA MET A 96 -11.23 -2.99 -2.40
C MET A 96 -12.75 -2.97 -2.32
N ASN A 97 -13.31 -3.44 -1.20
CA ASN A 97 -14.74 -3.27 -0.92
C ASN A 97 -15.14 -1.79 -0.98
N GLU A 98 -16.32 -1.48 -1.54
CA GLU A 98 -16.83 -0.11 -1.73
C GLU A 98 -16.80 0.75 -0.45
N GLU A 99 -17.04 0.13 0.72
CA GLU A 99 -16.97 0.78 2.03
C GLU A 99 -15.57 1.30 2.39
N ASN A 100 -14.50 0.67 1.88
CA ASN A 100 -13.11 1.08 2.12
C ASN A 100 -12.63 2.20 1.18
N LEU A 101 -13.25 2.37 0.01
CA LEU A 101 -12.87 3.39 -0.98
C LEU A 101 -13.31 4.79 -0.58
N ASN A 102 -14.54 4.94 -0.05
CA ASN A 102 -15.13 6.26 0.19
C ASN A 102 -14.69 6.93 1.51
N CYS A 103 -14.24 6.16 2.50
CA CYS A 103 -13.95 6.68 3.84
C CYS A 103 -12.45 6.88 4.13
N GLN A 104 -11.56 6.58 3.19
CA GLN A 104 -10.11 6.71 3.40
C GLN A 104 -9.48 7.82 2.53
N PRO A 105 -8.43 8.51 3.03
CA PRO A 105 -7.70 9.54 2.26
C PRO A 105 -7.12 9.00 0.93
N ASN A 106 -6.95 7.69 0.83
CA ASN A 106 -6.42 7.01 -0.35
C ASN A 106 -7.42 6.96 -1.52
N GLY A 107 -8.73 7.00 -1.26
CA GLY A 107 -9.75 6.95 -2.32
C GLY A 107 -9.69 8.16 -3.25
N LYS A 108 -9.51 9.37 -2.68
CA LYS A 108 -9.34 10.60 -3.47
C LYS A 108 -8.08 10.55 -4.34
N LYS A 109 -6.95 10.11 -3.76
CA LYS A 109 -5.69 9.95 -4.49
C LYS A 109 -5.82 8.95 -5.64
N LEU A 110 -6.54 7.85 -5.41
CA LEU A 110 -6.76 6.82 -6.42
C LEU A 110 -7.56 7.35 -7.61
N VAL A 111 -8.65 8.08 -7.36
CA VAL A 111 -9.45 8.73 -8.42
C VAL A 111 -8.62 9.76 -9.20
N GLU A 112 -7.83 10.59 -8.50
CA GLU A 112 -6.96 11.57 -9.13
C GLU A 112 -5.91 10.88 -10.01
N LEU A 113 -5.26 9.82 -9.51
CA LEU A 113 -4.23 9.10 -10.24
C LEU A 113 -4.78 8.38 -11.46
N LYS A 114 -5.97 7.77 -11.33
CA LYS A 114 -6.70 7.18 -12.47
C LYS A 114 -7.00 8.22 -13.54
N ARG A 115 -7.44 9.42 -13.14
CA ARG A 115 -7.65 10.53 -14.07
C ARG A 115 -6.35 10.97 -14.76
N LYS A 116 -5.24 11.04 -14.03
CA LYS A 116 -3.91 11.38 -14.60
C LYS A 116 -3.45 10.32 -15.61
N LEU A 117 -3.54 9.04 -15.24
CA LEU A 117 -3.15 7.92 -16.10
C LEU A 117 -4.03 7.82 -17.36
N ASN A 118 -5.35 7.96 -17.23
CA ASN A 118 -6.26 7.98 -18.38
C ASN A 118 -6.05 9.20 -19.29
N GLY A 119 -5.68 10.34 -18.71
CA GLY A 119 -5.35 11.56 -19.44
C GLY A 119 -3.94 11.57 -20.03
N PHE A 120 -3.14 10.53 -19.77
CA PHE A 120 -1.75 10.51 -20.18
C PHE A 120 -1.61 10.51 -21.70
N LYS A 121 -0.91 11.52 -22.21
CA LYS A 121 -0.50 11.59 -23.61
C LYS A 121 1.02 11.48 -23.63
N PRO A 122 1.59 10.47 -24.30
CA PRO A 122 3.04 10.37 -24.41
C PRO A 122 3.57 11.60 -25.12
N LYS A 123 4.68 12.15 -24.63
CA LYS A 123 5.40 13.22 -25.33
C LYS A 123 5.76 12.69 -26.72
N ARG A 124 5.26 13.37 -27.75
CA ARG A 124 5.59 13.06 -29.15
C ARG A 124 6.91 13.76 -29.47
N GLY A 125 7.89 13.04 -29.97
CA GLY A 125 9.16 13.61 -30.40
C GLY A 125 10.36 12.77 -29.95
N ARG A 126 11.56 13.28 -30.21
CA ARG A 126 12.78 12.70 -29.67
C ARG A 126 12.74 12.77 -28.13
N PRO A 127 13.24 11.75 -27.43
CA PRO A 127 13.38 11.80 -25.99
C PRO A 127 14.22 13.03 -25.62
N SER A 128 13.88 13.67 -24.50
CA SER A 128 14.59 14.87 -24.01
C SER A 128 15.93 14.45 -23.42
N LEU A 129 16.84 14.03 -24.30
CA LEU A 129 18.21 13.68 -24.00
C LEU A 129 19.05 14.86 -24.49
N GLU A 130 18.99 15.97 -23.76
CA GLU A 130 19.60 17.24 -24.15
C GLU A 130 21.10 17.12 -24.45
N ASN A 131 21.77 16.14 -23.82
CA ASN A 131 23.21 15.91 -23.94
C ASN A 131 23.59 14.75 -24.88
N VAL A 132 22.64 14.00 -25.45
CA VAL A 132 22.95 12.79 -26.23
C VAL A 132 22.92 13.10 -27.73
N CYS A 133 23.97 12.69 -28.44
CA CYS A 133 24.03 12.83 -29.89
C CYS A 133 22.88 12.08 -30.57
N SER A 134 22.29 12.69 -31.60
CA SER A 134 21.14 12.16 -32.36
C SER A 134 21.29 10.70 -32.81
N ARG A 135 22.52 10.24 -33.06
CA ARG A 135 22.82 8.88 -33.51
C ARG A 135 22.74 7.83 -32.39
N GLU A 136 22.97 8.24 -31.15
CA GLU A 136 23.04 7.35 -29.98
C GLU A 136 21.72 7.23 -29.24
N VAL A 137 20.78 8.15 -29.49
CA VAL A 137 19.44 8.17 -28.88
C VAL A 137 18.75 6.81 -28.96
N VAL A 138 18.85 6.11 -30.09
CA VAL A 138 18.22 4.79 -30.26
C VAL A 138 18.87 3.73 -29.35
N THR A 139 20.18 3.80 -29.16
CA THR A 139 20.92 2.89 -28.27
C THR A 139 20.53 3.13 -26.81
N TYR A 140 20.51 4.40 -26.38
CA TYR A 140 20.06 4.78 -25.03
C TYR A 140 18.62 4.36 -24.77
N GLN A 141 17.72 4.51 -25.73
CA GLN A 141 16.34 4.04 -25.59
C GLN A 141 16.25 2.53 -25.38
N ARG A 142 17.07 1.73 -26.08
CA ARG A 142 17.11 0.28 -25.85
C ARG A 142 17.62 -0.05 -24.45
N ILE A 143 18.64 0.66 -23.99
CA ILE A 143 19.18 0.50 -22.63
C ILE A 143 18.14 0.89 -21.59
N PHE A 144 17.48 2.05 -21.73
CA PHE A 144 16.46 2.51 -20.81
C PHE A 144 15.27 1.57 -20.77
N ARG A 145 14.85 1.04 -21.92
CA ARG A 145 13.83 -0.01 -21.97
C ARG A 145 14.27 -1.26 -21.20
N ALA A 146 15.49 -1.74 -21.42
CA ALA A 146 16.02 -2.90 -20.68
C ALA A 146 16.08 -2.62 -19.17
N LEU A 147 16.50 -1.41 -18.76
CA LEU A 147 16.50 -1.00 -17.35
C LEU A 147 15.08 -1.01 -16.78
N THR A 148 14.08 -0.52 -17.51
CA THR A 148 12.69 -0.57 -17.05
C THR A 148 12.14 -1.99 -16.95
N GLU A 149 12.58 -2.91 -17.80
CA GLU A 149 12.18 -4.32 -17.75
C GLU A 149 12.90 -5.08 -16.61
N LEU A 150 14.14 -4.70 -16.28
CA LEU A 150 14.94 -5.31 -15.21
C LEU A 150 14.63 -4.77 -13.82
N CYS A 151 14.17 -3.52 -13.72
CA CYS A 151 13.89 -2.89 -12.43
C CYS A 151 12.52 -3.29 -11.90
N ASN A 152 12.47 -3.73 -10.64
CA ASN A 152 11.22 -4.05 -9.96
C ASN A 152 10.37 -2.82 -9.59
N SER A 153 10.96 -1.61 -9.65
CA SER A 153 10.28 -0.35 -9.35
C SER A 153 10.57 0.70 -10.43
N PRO A 154 9.54 1.42 -10.92
CA PRO A 154 9.71 2.52 -11.88
C PRO A 154 10.49 3.70 -11.28
N SER A 155 10.47 3.88 -9.95
CA SER A 155 11.28 4.92 -9.28
C SER A 155 12.78 4.64 -9.42
N THR A 156 13.18 3.39 -9.14
CA THR A 156 14.58 2.96 -9.26
C THR A 156 15.05 2.99 -10.71
N ALA A 157 14.19 2.55 -11.64
CA ALA A 157 14.50 2.65 -13.07
C ALA A 157 14.77 4.10 -13.48
N ARG A 158 13.95 5.04 -12.99
CA ARG A 158 14.13 6.46 -13.24
C ARG A 158 15.46 6.97 -12.67
N GLU A 159 15.76 6.65 -11.42
CA GLU A 159 17.01 7.06 -10.76
C GLU A 159 18.25 6.53 -11.51
N MET A 160 18.22 5.28 -11.97
CA MET A 160 19.29 4.71 -12.77
C MET A 160 19.44 5.42 -14.11
N ILE A 161 18.34 5.71 -14.80
CA ILE A 161 18.34 6.45 -16.07
C ILE A 161 18.92 7.86 -15.87
N GLU A 162 18.45 8.58 -14.85
CA GLU A 162 18.95 9.91 -14.51
C GLU A 162 20.44 9.87 -14.11
N GLY A 163 20.87 8.83 -13.38
CA GLY A 163 22.27 8.61 -13.03
C GLY A 163 23.17 8.42 -14.26
N VAL A 164 22.74 7.58 -15.21
CA VAL A 164 23.44 7.39 -16.49
C VAL A 164 23.55 8.71 -17.26
N LEU A 165 22.49 9.51 -17.28
CA LEU A 165 22.47 10.80 -17.98
C LEU A 165 23.32 11.88 -17.32
N ARG A 166 23.58 11.80 -16.01
CA ARG A 166 24.51 12.71 -15.33
C ARG A 166 25.97 12.32 -15.54
N SER A 167 26.25 11.05 -15.83
CA SER A 167 27.61 10.54 -16.07
C SER A 167 28.05 10.60 -17.53
N ALA A 168 27.12 10.83 -18.45
CA ALA A 168 27.36 10.98 -19.89
C ALA A 168 27.54 12.45 -20.25
#